data_AF-H1LGJ5-F1
#
_entry.id   AF-H1LGJ5-F1
#
_cell.length_a   1.000
_cell.length_b   1.000
_cell.length_c   1.000
_cell.angle_alpha   90.00
_cell.angle_beta   90.00
_cell.angle_gamma   90.00
#
_symmetry.space_group_name_H-M   'P 1'
#
loop_
_entity.id
_entity.type
_entity.pdbx_description
1 polymer ?
#
loop_
_entity_poly.entity_id
_entity_poly.type
_entity_poly.pdbx_seq_one_letter_code
_entity_poly.pdbx_strand_id
1 'polypeptide(L)'
;MTNVVHTVETLPKTETIVQNKRKRIGILGGTFNPIHNGHLIVAQQVLDQLGLDKILFMPDATPPHVDRKLAIDAADRVAMINLAIWNNPSFSIEMAEVNRGGISYSYDTMAELVRKHPENQYYFIIGGDMVNYFTEMASN
;
A
#
# COMPACT_ATOMS: atom_id res chain seq x y z
N MET A 1 -45.39 -21.76 -56.46
CA MET A 1 -44.57 -22.13 -55.29
C MET A 1 -43.66 -20.95 -54.99
N THR A 2 -43.89 -20.25 -53.88
CA THR A 2 -43.21 -18.99 -53.55
C THR A 2 -42.05 -19.29 -52.62
N ASN A 3 -40.81 -19.07 -53.07
CA ASN A 3 -39.63 -19.23 -52.22
C ASN A 3 -39.54 -18.04 -51.26
N VAL A 4 -39.70 -18.30 -49.96
CA VAL A 4 -39.39 -17.33 -48.90
C VAL A 4 -37.91 -17.48 -48.56
N VAL A 5 -37.12 -16.48 -48.93
CA VAL A 5 -35.71 -16.41 -48.54
C VAL A 5 -35.67 -15.85 -47.12
N HIS A 6 -35.37 -16.69 -46.13
CA HIS A 6 -35.11 -16.24 -44.77
C HIS A 6 -33.66 -15.78 -44.65
N THR A 7 -33.46 -14.47 -44.58
CA THR A 7 -32.15 -13.88 -44.26
C THR A 7 -31.93 -14.03 -42.75
N VAL A 8 -30.90 -14.78 -42.35
CA VAL A 8 -30.48 -14.87 -40.94
C VAL A 8 -29.44 -13.79 -40.71
N GLU A 9 -29.79 -12.75 -39.95
CA GLU A 9 -28.83 -11.73 -39.52
C GLU A 9 -28.13 -12.16 -38.23
N THR A 10 -26.82 -12.34 -38.28
CA THR A 10 -25.98 -12.56 -37.10
C THR A 10 -25.58 -11.21 -36.50
N LEU A 11 -26.17 -10.87 -35.35
CA LEU A 11 -25.77 -9.69 -34.58
C LEU A 11 -24.62 -10.05 -33.63
N PRO A 12 -23.43 -9.42 -33.73
CA PRO A 12 -22.37 -9.61 -32.75
C PRO A 12 -22.82 -9.05 -31.40
N LYS A 13 -22.81 -9.90 -30.36
CA LYS A 13 -22.91 -9.48 -28.96
C LYS A 13 -21.52 -9.32 -28.40
N THR A 14 -21.16 -8.09 -28.02
CA THR A 14 -19.92 -7.82 -27.29
C THR A 14 -20.24 -7.88 -25.80
N GLU A 15 -19.67 -8.85 -25.10
CA GLU A 15 -19.65 -8.87 -23.64
C GLU A 15 -18.31 -8.30 -23.16
N THR A 16 -18.37 -7.24 -22.36
CA THR A 16 -17.17 -6.72 -21.68
C THR A 16 -16.79 -7.70 -20.59
N ILE A 17 -15.67 -8.40 -20.74
CA ILE A 17 -15.07 -9.16 -19.65
C ILE A 17 -14.53 -8.14 -18.64
N VAL A 18 -15.31 -7.82 -17.61
CA VAL A 18 -14.81 -7.06 -16.47
C VAL A 18 -13.94 -8.02 -15.65
N GLN A 19 -12.66 -8.10 -16.01
CA GLN A 19 -11.65 -8.65 -15.12
C GLN A 19 -11.67 -7.79 -13.86
N ASN A 20 -12.12 -8.34 -12.72
CA ASN A 20 -12.18 -7.63 -11.45
C ASN A 20 -10.74 -7.41 -10.96
N LYS A 21 -10.07 -6.38 -11.52
CA LYS A 21 -8.66 -6.11 -11.27
C LYS A 21 -8.53 -5.64 -9.83
N ARG A 22 -7.81 -6.43 -9.03
CA ARG A 22 -7.46 -6.04 -7.65
C ARG A 22 -6.73 -4.70 -7.65
N LYS A 23 -7.07 -3.83 -6.71
CA LYS A 23 -6.35 -2.57 -6.54
C LYS A 23 -4.93 -2.86 -6.08
N ARG A 24 -3.94 -2.25 -6.71
CA ARG A 24 -2.52 -2.49 -6.45
C ARG A 24 -2.02 -1.43 -5.48
N ILE A 25 -1.77 -1.84 -4.24
CA ILE A 25 -1.50 -0.94 -3.13
C ILE A 25 -0.06 -1.15 -2.65
N GLY A 26 0.76 -0.11 -2.69
CA GLY A 26 2.07 -0.12 -2.06
C GLY A 26 1.96 0.21 -0.58
N ILE A 27 2.70 -0.50 0.27
CA ILE A 27 2.88 -0.17 1.69
C ILE A 27 4.33 0.24 1.88
N LEU A 28 4.56 1.49 2.26
CA LEU A 28 5.88 1.96 2.70
C LEU A 28 5.87 2.04 4.22
N GLY A 29 6.43 1.01 4.86
CA GLY A 29 6.62 0.98 6.31
C GLY A 29 7.87 1.75 6.73
N GLY A 30 7.84 2.38 7.90
CA GLY A 30 9.02 3.02 8.46
C GLY A 30 8.74 3.87 9.68
N THR A 31 9.79 4.28 10.38
CA THR A 31 9.64 5.18 11.53
C THR A 31 9.36 6.61 11.10
N PHE A 32 9.81 7.10 9.94
CA PHE A 32 9.54 8.49 9.51
C PHE A 32 9.86 9.54 10.58
N ASN A 33 11.08 9.56 11.10
CA ASN A 33 11.52 10.38 12.23
C ASN A 33 12.57 11.46 11.83
N PRO A 34 12.21 12.53 11.09
CA PRO A 34 10.93 12.82 10.46
C PRO A 34 10.82 12.22 9.03
N ILE A 35 9.63 12.30 8.42
CA ILE A 35 9.49 12.09 6.97
C ILE A 35 10.31 13.13 6.19
N HIS A 36 10.82 12.76 5.01
CA HIS A 36 11.69 13.61 4.19
C HIS A 36 11.59 13.24 2.71
N ASN A 37 12.16 14.06 1.82
CA ASN A 37 12.05 13.90 0.36
C ASN A 37 12.51 12.53 -0.15
N GLY A 38 13.51 11.89 0.48
CA GLY A 38 13.91 10.53 0.12
C GLY A 38 12.74 9.52 0.16
N HIS A 39 11.90 9.56 1.21
CA HIS A 39 10.72 8.69 1.31
C HIS A 39 9.71 8.98 0.19
N LEU A 40 9.47 10.26 -0.10
CA LEU A 40 8.51 10.69 -1.11
C LEU A 40 8.95 10.29 -2.53
N ILE A 41 10.24 10.45 -2.82
CA ILE A 41 10.83 10.06 -4.11
C ILE A 41 10.72 8.55 -4.31
N VAL A 42 11.08 7.74 -3.31
CA VAL A 42 10.96 6.28 -3.39
C VAL A 42 9.50 5.86 -3.56
N ALA A 43 8.58 6.42 -2.77
CA ALA A 43 7.15 6.14 -2.89
C ALA A 43 6.63 6.44 -4.30
N GLN A 44 6.97 7.60 -4.85
CA GLN A 44 6.54 8.02 -6.19
C GLN A 44 7.14 7.11 -7.27
N GLN A 45 8.44 6.81 -7.18
CA GLN A 45 9.13 5.94 -8.13
C GLN A 45 8.52 4.54 -8.16
N VAL A 46 8.20 3.97 -7.00
CA VAL A 46 7.59 2.64 -6.93
C VAL A 46 6.15 2.67 -7.45
N LEU A 47 5.38 3.72 -7.12
CA LEU A 47 4.03 3.93 -7.65
C LEU A 47 4.04 3.90 -9.19
N ASP A 48 4.91 4.70 -9.80
CA ASP A 48 4.99 4.86 -11.26
C ASP A 48 5.54 3.60 -11.94
N GLN A 49 6.66 3.04 -11.45
CA GLN A 49 7.33 1.90 -12.09
C GLN A 49 6.51 0.62 -12.03
N LEU A 50 5.82 0.39 -10.91
CA LEU A 50 4.99 -0.80 -10.77
C LEU A 50 3.56 -0.57 -11.25
N GLY A 51 3.13 0.67 -11.55
CA GLY A 51 1.75 0.99 -11.91
C GLY A 51 0.79 0.66 -10.78
N LEU A 52 1.08 1.19 -9.59
CA LEU A 52 0.25 1.05 -8.39
C LEU A 52 -0.86 2.10 -8.39
N ASP A 53 -2.00 1.76 -7.79
CA ASP A 53 -3.13 2.67 -7.66
C ASP A 53 -2.92 3.65 -6.49
N LYS A 54 -2.24 3.21 -5.41
CA LYS A 54 -1.90 4.04 -4.24
C LYS A 54 -0.63 3.58 -3.53
N ILE A 55 -0.01 4.50 -2.79
CA ILE A 55 0.95 4.21 -1.72
C ILE A 55 0.33 4.56 -0.37
N LEU A 56 0.42 3.64 0.57
CA LEU A 56 0.10 3.87 1.97
C LEU A 56 1.39 3.97 2.78
N PHE A 57 1.58 5.11 3.47
CA PHE A 57 2.67 5.32 4.42
C PHE A 57 2.25 4.77 5.77
N MET A 58 2.97 3.78 6.28
CA MET A 58 2.62 3.05 7.50
C MET A 58 3.65 3.34 8.60
N PRO A 59 3.44 4.37 9.43
CA PRO A 59 4.31 4.63 10.57
C PRO A 59 4.23 3.50 11.61
N ASP A 60 5.39 3.09 12.12
CA ASP A 60 5.45 2.17 13.27
C ASP A 60 4.92 2.82 14.56
N ALA A 61 4.40 2.02 15.49
CA ALA A 61 3.94 2.53 16.79
C ALA A 61 5.11 2.77 17.75
N THR A 62 5.88 1.71 17.97
CA THR A 62 7.15 1.76 18.68
C THR A 62 8.20 1.07 17.81
N PRO A 63 9.25 1.77 17.37
CA PRO A 63 10.29 1.16 16.57
C PRO A 63 10.97 0.06 17.39
N PRO A 64 11.07 -1.18 16.92
CA PRO A 64 11.72 -2.26 17.65
C PRO A 64 13.22 -2.00 17.89
N HIS A 65 13.84 -1.12 17.09
CA HIS A 65 15.30 -0.91 17.05
C HIS A 65 15.75 0.53 17.39
N VAL A 66 14.86 1.42 17.81
CA VAL A 66 15.21 2.81 18.17
C VAL A 66 14.91 3.05 19.64
N ASP A 67 15.88 3.62 20.37
CA ASP A 67 15.67 4.01 21.77
C ASP A 67 14.54 5.07 21.84
N ARG A 68 13.52 4.81 22.66
CA ARG A 68 12.31 5.64 22.80
C ARG A 68 12.62 7.11 23.07
N LYS A 69 13.76 7.41 23.69
CA LYS A 69 14.20 8.79 23.99
C LYS A 69 14.57 9.62 22.75
N LEU A 70 14.82 8.98 21.61
CA LEU A 70 15.28 9.63 20.37
C LEU A 70 14.19 9.71 19.29
N ALA A 71 13.07 9.01 19.46
CA ALA A 71 11.98 9.01 18.50
C ALA A 71 10.96 10.12 18.81
N ILE A 72 10.57 10.88 17.78
CA ILE A 72 9.42 11.79 17.84
C ILE A 72 8.16 10.97 18.11
N ASP A 73 7.23 11.55 18.89
CA ASP A 73 5.97 10.91 19.23
C ASP A 73 5.21 10.44 17.97
N ALA A 74 4.53 9.30 18.06
CA ALA A 74 3.81 8.74 16.92
C ALA A 74 2.77 9.73 16.34
N ALA A 75 2.09 10.52 17.19
CA ALA A 75 1.12 11.52 16.75
C ALA A 75 1.77 12.63 15.93
N ASP A 76 2.94 13.11 16.35
CA ASP A 76 3.69 14.14 15.64
C ASP A 76 4.23 13.60 14.30
N ARG A 77 4.73 12.36 14.28
CA ARG A 77 5.15 11.69 13.03
C ARG A 77 4.00 11.55 12.05
N VAL A 78 2.83 11.12 12.52
CA VAL A 78 1.59 11.06 11.73
C VAL A 78 1.20 12.43 11.18
N ALA A 79 1.29 13.49 11.98
CA ALA A 79 1.00 14.85 11.53
C ALA A 79 1.98 15.31 10.42
N MET A 80 3.28 15.06 10.59
CA MET A 80 4.30 15.38 9.58
C MET A 80 4.09 14.59 8.29
N ILE A 81 3.73 13.31 8.36
CA ILE A 81 3.41 12.48 7.18
C ILE A 81 2.23 13.08 6.43
N ASN A 82 1.12 13.39 7.12
CA ASN A 82 -0.05 13.99 6.48
C ASN A 82 0.27 15.30 5.77
N LEU A 83 1.09 16.17 6.39
CA LEU A 83 1.55 17.40 5.75
C LEU A 83 2.43 17.13 4.52
N ALA A 84 3.31 16.14 4.59
CA ALA A 84 4.22 15.81 3.50
C ALA A 84 3.51 15.21 2.28
N ILE A 85 2.39 14.52 2.47
CA ILE A 85 1.67 13.82 1.39
C ILE A 85 0.39 14.54 0.92
N TRP A 86 0.03 15.67 1.55
CA TRP A 86 -1.30 16.29 1.41
C TRP A 86 -1.71 16.60 -0.04
N ASN A 87 -0.74 16.91 -0.90
CA ASN A 87 -0.96 17.32 -2.29
C ASN A 87 -0.89 16.16 -3.30
N ASN A 88 -0.62 14.93 -2.86
CA ASN A 88 -0.55 13.76 -3.72
C ASN A 88 -1.76 12.83 -3.45
N PRO A 89 -2.78 12.82 -4.33
CA PRO A 89 -4.00 12.03 -4.12
C PRO A 89 -3.76 10.51 -4.17
N SER A 90 -2.63 10.08 -4.74
CA SER A 90 -2.22 8.67 -4.77
C SER A 90 -1.54 8.24 -3.48
N PHE A 91 -1.22 9.17 -2.57
CA PHE A 91 -0.63 8.89 -1.27
C PHE A 91 -1.68 8.97 -0.17
N SER A 92 -1.57 8.09 0.82
CA SER A 92 -2.41 8.09 2.01
C SER A 92 -1.64 7.51 3.20
N ILE A 93 -2.13 7.71 4.41
CA ILE A 93 -1.54 7.15 5.62
C ILE A 93 -2.26 5.85 6.02
N GLU A 94 -1.52 4.86 6.52
CA GLU A 94 -2.03 3.63 7.12
C GLU A 94 -1.72 3.61 8.61
N MET A 95 -2.76 3.56 9.44
CA MET A 95 -2.67 3.74 10.89
C MET A 95 -2.67 2.42 11.67
N ALA A 96 -2.76 1.26 10.99
CA ALA A 96 -2.90 -0.04 11.62
C ALA A 96 -1.91 -0.28 12.78
N GLU A 97 -0.63 0.05 12.59
CA GLU A 97 0.38 -0.15 13.62
C GLU A 97 0.24 0.82 14.77
N VAL A 98 0.18 2.13 14.49
CA VAL A 98 0.00 3.18 15.50
C VAL A 98 -1.25 2.93 16.35
N ASN A 99 -2.35 2.52 15.74
CA ASN A 99 -3.61 2.23 16.44
C ASN A 99 -3.52 0.98 17.31
N ARG A 100 -2.78 -0.04 16.87
CA ARG A 100 -2.57 -1.28 17.64
C ARG A 100 -1.67 -1.04 18.85
N GLY A 101 -0.69 -0.15 18.72
CA GLY A 101 0.31 0.09 19.76
C GLY A 101 1.27 -1.08 19.95
N GLY A 102 2.22 -0.94 20.89
CA GLY A 102 3.23 -1.97 21.16
C GLY A 102 4.30 -2.07 20.08
N ILE A 103 4.95 -3.24 19.99
CA ILE A 103 5.97 -3.53 18.98
C ILE A 103 5.27 -3.81 17.64
N SER A 104 5.79 -3.18 16.59
CA SER A 104 5.32 -3.36 15.22
C SER A 104 6.05 -4.50 14.51
N TYR A 105 5.36 -5.62 14.27
CA TYR A 105 5.83 -6.65 13.33
C TYR A 105 5.07 -6.51 12.01
N SER A 106 5.82 -6.31 10.91
CA SER A 106 5.22 -6.07 9.59
C SER A 106 4.40 -7.26 9.11
N TYR A 107 4.78 -8.50 9.43
CA TYR A 107 4.00 -9.69 9.08
C TYR A 107 2.55 -9.63 9.61
N ASP A 108 2.39 -9.32 10.90
CA ASP A 108 1.07 -9.29 11.56
C ASP A 108 0.19 -8.21 10.93
N THR A 109 0.76 -7.04 10.66
CA THR A 109 0.05 -5.94 10.01
C THR A 109 -0.38 -6.30 8.58
N MET A 110 0.51 -6.90 7.79
CA MET A 110 0.18 -7.29 6.41
C MET A 110 -0.88 -8.39 6.36
N ALA A 111 -0.82 -9.37 7.26
CA ALA A 111 -1.84 -10.42 7.38
C ALA A 111 -3.21 -9.85 7.78
N GLU A 112 -3.24 -8.83 8.63
CA GLU A 112 -4.46 -8.09 8.97
C GLU A 112 -5.02 -7.32 7.77
N LEU A 113 -4.19 -6.56 7.04
CA LEU A 113 -4.61 -5.78 5.88
C LEU A 113 -5.18 -6.66 4.76
N VAL A 114 -4.52 -7.79 4.46
CA VAL A 114 -5.01 -8.75 3.44
C VAL A 114 -6.36 -9.34 3.84
N ARG A 115 -6.59 -9.63 5.13
CA ARG A 115 -7.88 -10.13 5.62
C ARG A 115 -8.98 -9.06 5.56
N LYS A 116 -8.66 -7.80 5.90
CA LYS A 116 -9.64 -6.70 5.89
C LYS A 116 -10.01 -6.25 4.47
N HIS A 117 -9.06 -6.30 3.54
CA HIS A 117 -9.21 -5.80 2.18
C HIS A 117 -8.75 -6.83 1.14
N PRO A 118 -9.49 -7.94 0.97
CA PRO A 118 -9.14 -9.01 0.02
C PRO A 118 -9.18 -8.57 -1.45
N GLU A 119 -9.83 -7.44 -1.75
CA GLU A 119 -9.88 -6.79 -3.06
C GLU A 119 -8.55 -6.12 -3.45
N ASN A 120 -7.63 -5.94 -2.50
CA ASN A 120 -6.33 -5.34 -2.72
C ASN A 120 -5.26 -6.41 -3.01
N GLN A 121 -4.31 -6.04 -3.85
CA GLN A 121 -3.03 -6.71 -4.00
C GLN A 121 -1.96 -5.79 -3.41
N TYR A 122 -1.35 -6.22 -2.31
CA TYR A 122 -0.38 -5.42 -1.59
C TYR A 122 1.06 -5.66 -2.08
N TYR A 123 1.85 -4.60 -2.07
CA TYR A 123 3.28 -4.57 -2.40
C TYR A 123 4.01 -3.91 -1.23
N PHE A 124 4.84 -4.65 -0.51
CA PHE A 124 5.58 -4.11 0.62
C PHE A 124 6.90 -3.49 0.15
N ILE A 125 7.13 -2.22 0.48
CA ILE A 125 8.26 -1.42 0.05
C ILE A 125 9.22 -1.28 1.23
N ILE A 126 10.45 -1.72 1.03
CA ILE A 126 11.54 -1.62 2.02
C ILE A 126 12.75 -0.95 1.40
N GLY A 127 13.47 -0.17 2.21
CA GLY A 127 14.78 0.37 1.84
C GLY A 127 15.83 -0.74 1.74
N GLY A 128 16.88 -0.51 0.94
CA GLY A 128 17.98 -1.46 0.78
C GLY A 128 18.76 -1.72 2.08
N ASP A 129 18.79 -0.75 2.98
CA ASP A 129 19.34 -0.82 4.34
C ASP A 129 18.54 -1.76 5.26
N MET A 130 17.24 -1.90 5.03
CA MET A 130 16.36 -2.79 5.80
C MET A 130 16.42 -4.25 5.33
N VAL A 131 17.07 -4.54 4.20
CA VAL A 131 17.19 -5.91 3.66
C VAL A 131 17.88 -6.84 4.65
N ASN A 132 18.88 -6.36 5.38
CA ASN A 132 19.59 -7.15 6.38
C ASN A 132 18.72 -7.49 7.60
N TYR A 133 17.68 -6.70 7.87
CA TYR A 133 16.74 -6.91 8.98
C TYR A 133 15.47 -7.64 8.53
N PHE A 134 15.39 -8.06 7.26
CA PHE A 134 14.19 -8.69 6.70
C PHE A 134 13.74 -9.94 7.47
N THR A 135 14.70 -10.74 7.97
CA THR A 135 14.40 -11.92 8.81
C THR A 135 13.81 -11.55 10.17
N GLU A 136 14.08 -10.35 10.67
CA GLU A 136 13.55 -9.85 11.96
C GLU A 136 12.16 -9.20 11.80
N MET A 137 11.76 -8.88 10.55
CA MET A 137 10.44 -8.32 10.22
C MET A 137 9.32 -9.37 10.23
N ALA A 138 9.67 -10.65 10.11
CA ALA A 138 8.78 -11.77 10.34
C ALA A 138 8.94 -12.22 11.80
N SER A 139 7.82 -12.34 12.49
CA SER A 139 7.64 -12.57 13.93
C SER A 139 8.69 -13.45 14.64
N ASN A 140 8.87 -13.18 15.95
CA ASN A 140 9.73 -13.88 16.94
C ASN A 140 9.89 -15.39 16.74
#